data_AF-A0A968UEM9-F1
#
_entry.id   AF-A0A968UEM9-F1
#
_cell.length_a   1.000
_cell.length_b   1.000
_cell.length_c   1.000
_cell.angle_alpha   90.00
_cell.angle_beta   90.00
_cell.angle_gamma   90.00
#
_symmetry.space_group_name_H-M   'P 1'
#
loop_
_entity.id
_entity.type
_entity.pdbx_description
1 polymer ?
#
loop_
_entity_poly.entity_id
_entity_poly.type
_entity_poly.pdbx_seq_one_letter_code
_entity_poly.pdbx_strand_id
1 'polypeptide(L)' 'MSDRTLPSLAAQVTKVDNLSLRVAPTSVDLTQDVAMLVQDYLQSLLKEQETVRIIFATGNSQLDFFKSDWAWSWGLSP' A
#
# COMPACT_ATOMS: atom_id res chain seq x y z
N MET A 1 2.45 -24.95 24.19
CA MET A 1 1.67 -24.32 23.11
C MET A 1 2.42 -23.08 22.72
N SER A 2 3.08 -23.08 21.56
CA SER A 2 3.85 -21.91 21.12
C SER A 2 2.87 -20.86 20.62
N ASP A 3 2.86 -19.73 21.32
CA ASP A 3 2.23 -18.50 20.88
C ASP A 3 2.77 -18.17 19.47
N ARG A 4 1.88 -18.25 18.48
CA ARG A 4 2.14 -17.91 17.07
C ARG A 4 1.62 -16.51 16.79
N THR A 5 1.83 -15.58 17.70
CA THR A 5 1.71 -14.16 17.35
C THR A 5 2.87 -13.84 16.40
N LEU A 6 2.64 -14.11 15.11
CA LEU A 6 3.49 -13.63 14.03
C LEU A 6 3.64 -12.11 14.23
N PRO A 7 4.84 -11.53 14.07
CA PRO A 7 4.96 -10.08 14.02
C PRO A 7 3.98 -9.60 12.96
N SER A 8 3.21 -8.55 13.26
CA SER A 8 2.15 -8.01 12.42
C SER A 8 2.69 -7.59 11.05
N LEU A 9 2.84 -8.56 10.15
CA LEU A 9 2.97 -8.34 8.72
C LEU A 9 1.55 -8.01 8.27
N ALA A 10 1.30 -6.71 8.08
CA ALA A 10 -0.03 -6.15 7.87
C ALA A 10 -0.83 -6.81 6.72
N ALA A 11 -0.18 -7.50 5.79
CA ALA A 11 -0.84 -8.40 4.84
C ALA A 11 -0.01 -9.67 4.56
N GLN A 12 -0.69 -10.80 4.37
CA GLN A 12 -0.10 -11.99 3.77
C GLN A 12 -0.03 -11.82 2.26
N VAL A 13 1.14 -12.12 1.67
CA VAL A 13 1.36 -12.03 0.22
C VAL A 13 1.49 -13.42 -0.36
N THR A 14 0.70 -13.73 -1.38
CA THR A 14 0.81 -14.97 -2.16
C THR A 14 0.76 -14.67 -3.65
N LYS A 15 1.13 -15.65 -4.48
CA LYS A 15 1.05 -15.57 -5.93
C LYS A 15 -0.13 -16.38 -6.42
N VAL A 16 -0.94 -15.78 -7.29
CA VAL A 16 -1.99 -16.46 -8.05
C VAL A 16 -1.69 -16.18 -9.51
N ASP A 17 -1.23 -17.20 -10.22
CA ASP A 17 -0.65 -17.08 -11.56
C ASP A 17 0.44 -15.99 -11.59
N ASN A 18 0.24 -14.96 -12.43
CA ASN A 18 1.16 -13.83 -12.59
C ASN A 18 0.85 -12.65 -11.67
N LEU A 19 -0.14 -12.79 -10.76
CA LEU A 19 -0.58 -11.71 -9.88
C LEU A 19 -0.12 -11.94 -8.44
N SER A 20 0.25 -10.85 -7.77
CA SER A 20 0.45 -10.84 -6.32
C SER A 20 -0.90 -10.59 -5.64
N LEU A 21 -1.35 -11.55 -4.82
CA LEU A 21 -2.50 -11.40 -3.95
C LEU A 21 -2.04 -10.99 -2.56
N ARG A 22 -2.64 -9.92 -2.02
CA ARG A 22 -2.41 -9.40 -0.67
C ARG A 22 -3.69 -9.54 0.14
N VAL A 23 -3.60 -10.21 1.29
CA VAL A 23 -4.74 -10.45 2.19
C VAL A 23 -4.42 -9.91 3.56
N ALA A 24 -5.23 -8.99 4.05
CA ALA A 24 -5.09 -8.40 5.38
C ALA A 24 -6.32 -8.71 6.25
N PRO A 25 -6.19 -8.74 7.59
CA PRO A 25 -7.30 -9.01 8.50
C PRO A 25 -8.42 -7.97 8.45
N THR A 26 -8.08 -6.71 8.19
CA THR A 26 -9.02 -5.60 8.10
C THR A 26 -8.76 -4.73 6.88
N SER A 27 -9.75 -3.91 6.50
CA SER A 27 -9.57 -2.90 5.45
C SER A 27 -8.52 -1.86 5.82
N VAL A 28 -8.38 -1.53 7.11
CA VAL A 28 -7.36 -0.58 7.60
C VAL A 28 -5.95 -1.14 7.39
N ASP A 29 -5.74 -2.41 7.77
CA ASP A 29 -4.46 -3.09 7.58
C ASP A 29 -4.10 -3.18 6.09
N LEU A 30 -5.09 -3.48 5.23
CA LEU A 30 -4.90 -3.52 3.78
C LEU A 30 -4.55 -2.14 3.23
N THR A 31 -5.25 -1.09 3.65
CA THR A 31 -4.97 0.29 3.24
C THR A 31 -3.56 0.70 3.61
N GLN A 32 -3.09 0.37 4.83
CA GLN A 32 -1.75 0.69 5.27
C GLN A 32 -0.67 -0.11 4.52
N ASP A 33 -0.90 -1.40 4.27
CA ASP A 33 -0.01 -2.22 3.46
C ASP A 33 0.13 -1.68 2.01
N VAL A 34 -0.98 -1.31 1.39
CA VAL A 34 -0.98 -0.72 0.04
C VAL A 34 -0.31 0.66 0.03
N ALA A 35 -0.49 1.48 1.07
CA ALA A 35 0.17 2.77 1.20
C ALA A 35 1.70 2.64 1.21
N MET A 36 2.23 1.70 2.01
CA MET A 36 3.67 1.42 2.02
C MET A 36 4.16 0.89 0.67
N LEU A 37 3.40 -0.02 0.04
CA LEU A 37 3.76 -0.56 -1.27
C LEU A 37 3.87 0.54 -2.35
N VAL A 38 2.89 1.45 -2.37
CA VAL A 38 2.88 2.57 -3.31
C VAL A 38 4.05 3.51 -3.02
N GLN A 39 4.30 3.84 -1.76
CA GLN A 39 5.44 4.67 -1.36
C GLN A 39 6.77 4.07 -1.80
N ASP A 40 7.02 2.79 -1.50
CA ASP A 40 8.26 2.09 -1.85
C ASP A 40 8.46 2.05 -3.37
N TYR A 41 7.39 1.77 -4.12
CA TYR A 41 7.44 1.72 -5.58
C TYR A 41 7.69 3.10 -6.20
N LEU A 42 7.05 4.15 -5.71
CA LEU A 42 7.30 5.51 -6.18
C LEU A 42 8.72 5.96 -5.86
N GLN A 43 9.25 5.61 -4.68
CA GLN A 43 10.64 5.88 -4.34
C GLN A 43 11.62 5.12 -5.24
N SER A 44 11.34 3.87 -5.58
CA SER A 44 12.21 3.12 -6.50
C SER A 44 12.22 3.75 -7.90
N LEU A 45 11.05 4.16 -8.40
CA LEU A 45 10.97 4.85 -9.67
C LEU A 45 11.70 6.19 -9.62
N LEU A 46 11.50 7.00 -8.57
CA LEU A 46 12.14 8.32 -8.45
C LEU A 46 13.67 8.26 -8.29
N LYS A 47 14.24 7.11 -7.91
CA LYS A 47 15.69 6.88 -7.96
C LYS A 47 16.22 6.72 -9.38
N GLU A 48 15.39 6.18 -10.28
CA GLU A 48 15.74 5.92 -11.68
C GLU A 48 15.38 7.09 -12.60
N GLN A 49 14.35 7.87 -12.25
CA GLN A 49 13.87 9.00 -13.03
C GLN A 49 13.48 10.19 -12.14
N GLU A 50 13.66 11.41 -12.64
CA GLU A 50 13.39 12.64 -11.88
C GLU A 50 11.90 12.85 -11.55
N THR A 51 11.00 12.33 -12.38
CA THR A 51 9.56 12.59 -12.24
C THR A 51 8.74 11.34 -12.53
N VAL A 52 7.71 11.08 -11.74
CA VAL A 52 6.71 10.03 -11.97
C VAL A 52 5.33 10.65 -12.17
N ARG A 53 4.48 9.99 -12.96
CA ARG A 53 3.07 10.38 -13.13
C ARG A 53 2.19 9.29 -12.56
N ILE A 54 1.24 9.69 -11.72
CA ILE A 54 0.33 8.76 -11.04
C ILE A 54 -1.07 9.01 -11.59
N ILE A 55 -1.79 7.93 -11.90
CA ILE A 55 -3.21 7.97 -12.25
C ILE A 55 -3.96 7.37 -11.07
N PHE A 56 -4.86 8.17 -10.49
CA PHE A 56 -5.71 7.70 -9.40
C PHE A 56 -7.09 7.31 -9.94
N ALA A 57 -7.55 6.12 -9.55
CA ALA A 57 -8.95 5.74 -9.71
C ALA A 57 -9.82 6.45 -8.65
N THR A 58 -11.13 6.53 -8.89
CA THR A 58 -12.11 7.13 -7.98
C THR A 58 -12.90 6.07 -7.20
N GLY A 59 -13.41 6.43 -6.01
CA GLY A 59 -14.26 5.57 -5.18
C GLY A 59 -13.95 5.68 -3.69
N ASN A 60 -14.83 5.16 -2.82
CA ASN A 60 -14.68 5.27 -1.37
C ASN A 60 -13.39 4.59 -0.87
N SER A 61 -13.05 3.43 -1.40
CA SER A 61 -11.80 2.73 -1.05
C SER A 61 -10.55 3.55 -1.43
N GLN A 62 -10.63 4.35 -2.50
CA GLN A 62 -9.54 5.25 -2.90
C GLN A 62 -9.44 6.45 -1.96
N LEU A 63 -10.57 7.00 -1.50
CA LEU A 63 -10.58 8.06 -0.49
C LEU A 63 -9.98 7.58 0.83
N ASP A 64 -10.32 6.36 1.26
CA ASP A 64 -9.75 5.77 2.48
C ASP A 64 -8.25 5.52 2.34
N PHE A 65 -7.79 5.17 1.13
CA PHE A 65 -6.37 5.12 0.80
C PHE A 65 -5.67 6.48 0.90
N PHE A 66 -6.29 7.58 0.45
CA PHE A 66 -5.72 8.93 0.61
C PHE A 66 -5.75 9.47 2.04
N LYS A 67 -6.64 8.96 2.90
CA LYS A 67 -6.65 9.32 4.33
C LYS A 67 -5.47 8.73 5.09
N SER A 68 -4.79 7.72 4.55
CA SER A 68 -3.59 7.17 5.18
C SER A 68 -2.40 8.13 4.99
N ASP A 69 -1.52 8.19 6.01
CA ASP A 69 -0.50 9.24 6.16
C ASP A 69 0.50 9.37 4.99
N TRP A 70 0.61 8.37 4.11
CA TRP A 70 1.54 8.43 2.99
C TRP A 70 1.23 9.62 2.08
N ALA A 71 -0.02 9.85 1.66
CA ALA A 71 -0.33 10.88 0.67
C ALA A 71 0.07 12.29 1.16
N TRP A 72 -0.16 12.56 2.45
CA TRP A 72 0.28 13.78 3.13
C TRP A 72 1.80 13.94 3.16
N SER A 73 2.55 12.86 3.39
CA SER A 73 4.02 12.88 3.36
C SER A 73 4.60 13.26 1.98
N TRP A 74 3.81 13.09 0.92
CA TRP A 74 4.15 13.45 -0.46
C TRP A 74 3.48 14.75 -0.94
N GLY A 75 2.79 15.48 -0.06
CA GLY A 75 2.07 16.72 -0.42
C GLY A 75 0.86 16.49 -1.34
N LEU A 76 0.36 15.25 -1.41
CA LEU A 76 -0.81 14.87 -2.19
C LEU A 76 -2.05 14.95 -1.28
N SER A 77 -2.71 16.11 -1.24
CA SER A 77 -4.06 16.24 -0.68
C SER A 77 -5.09 15.99 -1.78
N PRO A 78 -6.24 15.33 -1.47
CA PRO A 78 -7.43 15.43 -2.30
C PRO A 78 -7.85 16.88 -2.55
#